data_AF-A0A1G2AS08-F1
#
_entry.id   AF-A0A1G2AS08-F1
#
_cell.length_a   1.000
_cell.length_b   1.000
_cell.length_c   1.000
_cell.angle_alpha   90.00
_cell.angle_beta   90.00
_cell.angle_gamma   90.00
#
_symmetry.space_group_name_H-M   'P 1'
#
loop_
_entity.id
_entity.type
_entity.pdbx_description
1 polymer ?
#
loop_
_entity_poly.entity_id
_entity_poly.type
_entity_poly.pdbx_seq_one_letter_code
_entity_poly.pdbx_strand_id
1 'polypeptide(L)'
;MPKTKQNQTIQPKGSKQDQEHGTVYAEWQFPEFSQHERSLGWYITGAVIAAAFFIYALATDNYLFAVSILIFIIIIFFQHKREPLPIACRIMEDGLAVDQKFLHYKNLKNFWIIYNPPAVKRLYLNFENGWKPEVSIPLENQNPLYIRNILLQYLREDAEKTEESLYDSLSRQLKL
;
A
#
# COMPACT_ATOMS: atom_id res chain seq x y z
N MET A 1 27.38 -36.43 11.11
CA MET A 1 26.40 -35.74 11.99
C MET A 1 27.14 -35.15 13.18
N PRO A 2 26.62 -34.13 13.87
CA PRO A 2 26.02 -32.87 13.38
C PRO A 2 26.50 -31.68 14.24
N LYS A 3 26.27 -30.42 13.84
CA LYS A 3 25.83 -29.35 14.77
C LYS A 3 25.01 -28.30 14.03
N THR A 4 23.71 -28.44 14.22
CA THR A 4 22.60 -27.52 13.99
C THR A 4 22.92 -26.13 14.55
N LYS A 5 22.83 -25.08 13.73
CA LYS A 5 22.87 -23.69 14.22
C LYS A 5 21.52 -23.34 14.85
N GLN A 6 21.60 -22.94 16.11
CA GLN A 6 20.48 -22.60 16.97
C GLN A 6 19.81 -21.29 16.54
N ASN A 7 18.50 -21.28 16.71
CA ASN A 7 17.56 -20.18 16.61
C ASN A 7 18.10 -18.88 17.23
N GLN A 8 18.07 -17.80 16.44
CA GLN A 8 18.12 -16.44 16.95
C GLN A 8 16.70 -16.01 17.29
N THR A 9 16.38 -16.01 18.58
CA THR A 9 15.19 -15.35 19.13
C THR A 9 15.38 -13.84 18.96
N ILE A 10 14.62 -13.24 18.04
CA ILE A 10 14.53 -11.79 17.91
C ILE A 10 13.68 -11.30 19.08
N GLN A 11 14.29 -10.64 20.05
CA GLN A 11 13.57 -9.84 21.04
C GLN A 11 13.28 -8.46 20.43
N PRO A 12 12.03 -7.97 20.42
CA PRO A 12 11.74 -6.65 19.87
C PRO A 12 12.26 -5.56 20.82
N LYS A 13 13.05 -4.65 20.26
CA LYS A 13 13.55 -3.45 20.92
C LYS A 13 12.36 -2.50 21.14
N GLY A 14 11.76 -2.58 22.33
CA GLY A 14 10.59 -1.79 22.70
C GLY A 14 10.83 -0.28 22.54
N SER A 15 10.20 0.31 21.53
CA SER A 15 9.90 1.74 21.47
C SER A 15 8.90 2.09 22.58
N LYS A 16 8.86 3.35 23.06
CA LYS A 16 7.97 3.75 24.16
C LYS A 16 6.48 3.41 23.92
N GLN A 17 6.06 3.35 22.65
CA GLN A 17 4.70 2.93 22.27
C GLN A 17 4.42 1.44 22.55
N ASP A 18 5.45 0.61 22.56
CA ASP A 18 5.30 -0.84 22.78
C ASP A 18 5.01 -1.17 24.25
N GLN A 19 5.29 -0.23 25.17
CA GLN A 19 5.00 -0.42 26.59
C GLN A 19 3.56 -0.04 26.96
N GLU A 20 2.89 0.82 26.18
CA GLU A 20 1.53 1.28 26.46
C GLU A 20 0.45 0.37 25.84
N HIS A 21 0.76 -0.34 24.75
CA HIS A 21 -0.22 -1.11 23.97
C HIS A 21 -0.03 -2.64 24.02
N GLY A 22 0.82 -3.13 24.92
CA GLY A 22 1.01 -4.56 25.19
C GLY A 22 1.97 -5.27 24.23
N THR A 23 1.89 -6.59 24.19
CA THR A 23 2.82 -7.43 23.41
C THR A 23 2.63 -7.23 21.91
N VAL A 24 3.74 -7.15 21.16
CA VAL A 24 3.73 -7.15 19.68
C VAL A 24 3.65 -8.59 19.17
N TYR A 25 2.59 -8.93 18.44
CA TYR A 25 2.39 -10.26 17.85
C TYR A 25 3.03 -10.42 16.47
N ALA A 26 2.99 -9.37 15.65
CA ALA A 26 3.56 -9.39 14.30
C ALA A 26 4.02 -7.99 13.90
N GLU A 27 5.14 -7.90 13.17
CA GLU A 27 5.69 -6.66 12.63
C GLU A 27 6.18 -6.87 11.20
N TRP A 28 5.84 -5.96 10.31
CA TRP A 28 6.37 -5.92 8.95
C TRP A 28 6.37 -4.52 8.38
N GLN A 29 7.10 -4.33 7.28
CA GLN A 29 7.15 -3.08 6.55
C GLN A 29 6.63 -3.30 5.13
N PHE A 30 5.92 -2.33 4.60
CA PHE A 30 5.38 -2.35 3.24
C PHE A 30 5.51 -0.95 2.62
N PRO A 31 5.63 -0.83 1.28
CA PRO A 31 5.69 0.47 0.62
C PRO A 31 4.32 1.18 0.70
N GLU A 32 4.30 2.48 1.00
CA GLU A 32 3.07 3.29 1.09
C GLU A 32 2.15 3.14 -0.14
N PHE A 33 2.76 3.07 -1.33
CA PHE A 33 2.08 2.79 -2.58
C PHE A 33 2.85 1.72 -3.34
N SER A 34 2.12 0.78 -3.95
CA SER A 34 2.70 -0.18 -4.88
C SER A 34 3.13 0.57 -6.15
N GLN A 35 4.44 0.79 -6.31
CA GLN A 35 4.97 1.34 -7.55
C GLN A 35 4.67 0.35 -8.68
N HIS A 36 3.73 0.70 -9.54
CA HIS A 36 3.56 0.01 -10.80
C HIS A 36 4.73 0.37 -11.70
N GLU A 37 5.61 -0.59 -11.97
CA GLU A 37 6.63 -0.43 -13.00
C GLU A 37 5.94 -0.13 -14.34
N ARG A 38 6.00 1.13 -14.76
CA ARG A 38 5.47 1.53 -16.06
C ARG A 38 6.38 0.91 -17.13
N SER A 39 5.78 0.14 -18.03
CA SER A 39 6.53 -0.49 -19.11
C SER A 39 7.16 0.56 -20.04
N LEU A 40 8.28 0.21 -20.67
CA LEU A 40 8.98 1.06 -21.65
C LEU A 40 8.02 1.61 -22.72
N GLY A 41 7.02 0.81 -23.12
CA GLY A 41 5.99 1.20 -24.08
C GLY A 41 5.17 2.42 -23.64
N TRP A 42 4.88 2.56 -22.34
CA TRP A 42 4.15 3.73 -21.82
C TRP A 42 4.93 5.03 -22.07
N TYR A 43 6.25 5.00 -21.87
CA TYR A 43 7.13 6.14 -22.13
C TYR A 43 7.23 6.46 -23.62
N ILE A 44 7.33 5.43 -24.47
CA ILE A 44 7.38 5.61 -25.93
C ILE A 44 6.08 6.23 -26.43
N THR A 45 4.92 5.71 -26.01
CA THR A 45 3.62 6.28 -26.39
C THR A 45 3.48 7.73 -25.90
N GLY A 46 3.86 8.02 -24.65
CA GLY A 46 3.86 9.38 -24.12
C GLY A 46 4.77 10.33 -24.91
N ALA A 47 5.97 9.87 -25.27
CA ALA A 47 6.93 10.66 -26.06
C ALA A 47 6.42 10.94 -27.48
N VAL A 48 5.79 9.97 -28.14
CA VAL A 48 5.20 10.14 -29.48
C VAL A 48 4.06 11.15 -29.44
N ILE A 49 3.16 11.06 -28.45
CA ILE A 49 2.06 12.01 -28.29
C ILE A 49 2.59 13.42 -28.00
N ALA A 50 3.56 13.53 -27.10
CA ALA A 50 4.19 14.81 -26.77
C ALA A 50 4.87 15.45 -28.00
N ALA A 51 5.60 14.65 -28.80
CA ALA A 51 6.23 15.11 -30.04
C ALA A 51 5.19 15.58 -31.07
N ALA A 52 4.08 14.84 -31.25
CA ALA A 52 3.00 15.22 -32.16
C ALA A 52 2.38 16.57 -31.76
N PHE A 53 2.08 16.76 -30.48
CA PHE A 53 1.54 18.02 -29.98
C PHE A 53 2.54 19.18 -30.10
N PHE A 54 3.83 18.92 -29.87
CA PHE A 54 4.87 19.93 -30.03
C PHE A 54 5.02 20.38 -31.49
N ILE A 55 5.02 19.44 -32.44
CA ILE A 55 5.06 19.74 -33.88
C ILE A 55 3.82 20.54 -34.30
N TYR A 56 2.63 20.15 -33.80
CA TYR A 56 1.39 20.87 -34.07
C TYR A 56 1.42 22.31 -33.53
N ALA A 57 1.96 22.50 -32.32
CA ALA A 57 2.10 23.82 -31.70
C ALA A 57 2.97 24.76 -32.57
N LEU A 58 4.07 24.25 -33.12
CA LEU A 58 4.95 25.00 -34.00
C LEU A 58 4.31 25.29 -35.35
N ALA A 59 3.59 24.32 -35.94
CA ALA A 59 2.91 24.50 -37.23
C ALA A 59 1.78 25.53 -37.19
N THR A 60 1.24 25.80 -35.99
CA THR A 60 0.15 26.77 -35.78
C THR A 60 0.63 28.10 -35.19
N ASP A 61 1.95 28.30 -35.04
CA ASP A 61 2.55 29.46 -34.35
C ASP A 61 1.94 29.72 -32.96
N ASN A 62 1.47 28.66 -32.29
CA ASN A 62 0.82 28.75 -31.00
C ASN A 62 1.82 28.54 -29.86
N TYR A 63 2.57 29.61 -29.57
CA TYR A 63 3.57 29.61 -28.52
C TYR A 63 3.00 29.33 -27.11
N LEU A 64 1.75 29.74 -26.84
CA LEU A 64 1.08 29.45 -25.56
C LEU A 64 0.83 27.95 -25.36
N PHE A 65 0.42 27.26 -26.43
CA PHE A 65 0.23 25.82 -26.40
C PHE A 65 1.56 25.08 -26.21
N ALA A 66 2.63 25.51 -26.89
CA ALA A 66 3.97 24.94 -26.73
C ALA A 66 4.49 25.05 -25.28
N VAL A 67 4.34 26.22 -24.64
CA VAL A 67 4.72 26.42 -23.23
C VAL A 67 3.89 25.53 -22.30
N SER A 68 2.59 25.38 -22.58
CA SER A 68 1.71 24.52 -21.78
C SER A 68 2.13 23.05 -21.82
N ILE A 69 2.49 22.54 -23.01
CA ILE A 69 3.04 21.18 -23.18
C ILE A 69 4.35 21.03 -22.40
N LEU A 70 5.24 22.01 -22.49
CA LEU A 70 6.52 21.97 -21.79
C LEU A 70 6.32 21.85 -20.27
N ILE A 71 5.41 22.63 -19.69
CA ILE A 71 5.06 22.53 -18.27
C ILE A 71 4.50 21.15 -17.94
N PHE A 72 3.61 20.61 -18.78
CA PHE A 72 3.02 19.29 -18.57
C PHE A 72 4.07 18.17 -18.55
N ILE A 73 5.05 18.22 -19.47
CA ILE A 73 6.19 17.29 -19.51
C ILE A 73 7.00 17.37 -18.23
N ILE A 74 7.31 18.58 -17.75
CA ILE A 74 8.05 18.81 -16.51
C ILE A 74 7.30 18.21 -15.31
N ILE A 75 5.98 18.45 -15.21
CA ILE A 75 5.15 17.91 -14.12
C ILE A 75 5.21 16.37 -14.11
N ILE A 76 5.02 15.73 -15.28
CA ILE A 76 5.09 14.27 -15.40
C ILE A 76 6.47 13.74 -14.98
N PHE A 77 7.54 14.41 -15.40
CA PHE A 77 8.90 14.03 -15.06
C PHE A 77 9.18 14.10 -13.56
N PHE A 78 8.69 15.16 -12.89
CA PHE A 78 8.86 15.32 -11.44
C PHE A 78 8.01 14.34 -10.62
N GLN A 79 6.84 13.91 -11.13
CA GLN A 79 6.01 12.95 -10.43
C GLN A 79 6.69 11.57 -10.30
N HIS A 80 7.57 11.22 -11.24
CA HIS A 80 8.23 9.92 -11.28
C HIS A 80 9.34 9.71 -10.22
N LYS A 81 9.73 10.74 -9.48
CA LYS A 81 10.81 10.67 -8.47
C LYS A 81 10.33 10.41 -7.05
N ARG A 82 9.04 10.13 -6.83
CA ARG A 82 8.56 9.78 -5.49
C ARG A 82 8.84 8.30 -5.22
N GLU A 83 9.97 8.02 -4.60
CA GLU A 83 10.23 6.72 -3.99
C GLU A 83 9.22 6.48 -2.86
N PRO A 84 8.62 5.27 -2.76
CA PRO A 84 7.61 5.00 -1.76
C PRO A 84 8.29 4.90 -0.40
N LEU A 85 7.80 5.67 0.58
CA LEU A 85 8.30 5.57 1.95
C LEU A 85 7.90 4.21 2.53
N PRO A 86 8.82 3.50 3.23
CA PRO A 86 8.48 2.27 3.92
C PRO A 86 7.62 2.58 5.14
N ILE A 87 6.42 2.00 5.17
CA ILE A 87 5.48 2.09 6.30
C ILE A 87 5.62 0.84 7.16
N ALA A 88 5.78 1.03 8.47
CA ALA A 88 5.81 -0.06 9.43
C ALA A 88 4.40 -0.39 9.96
N CYS A 89 4.01 -1.66 9.94
CA CYS A 89 2.80 -2.18 10.58
C CYS A 89 3.17 -3.10 11.73
N ARG A 90 2.52 -2.91 12.88
CA ARG A 90 2.66 -3.73 14.07
C ARG A 90 1.28 -4.13 14.58
N ILE A 91 1.04 -5.43 14.72
CA ILE A 91 -0.15 -5.97 15.38
C ILE A 91 0.20 -6.16 16.85
N MET A 92 -0.60 -5.54 17.72
CA MET A 92 -0.43 -5.52 19.16
C MET A 92 -1.70 -6.04 19.86
N GLU A 93 -1.61 -6.22 21.17
CA GLU A 93 -2.72 -6.64 22.03
C GLU A 93 -3.91 -5.69 22.03
N ASP A 94 -3.66 -4.38 22.02
CA ASP A 94 -4.72 -3.35 22.11
C ASP A 94 -5.18 -2.82 20.72
N GLY A 95 -4.50 -3.21 19.65
CA GLY A 95 -4.80 -2.74 18.30
C GLY A 95 -3.67 -2.91 17.29
N LEU A 96 -3.71 -2.12 16.21
CA LEU A 96 -2.68 -2.08 15.17
C LEU A 96 -2.00 -0.72 15.12
N ALA A 97 -0.68 -0.69 15.19
CA ALA A 97 0.12 0.48 14.87
C ALA A 97 0.49 0.47 13.38
N VAL A 98 0.06 1.49 12.64
CA VAL A 98 0.43 1.73 11.24
C VAL A 98 1.17 3.06 11.18
N ASP A 99 2.48 3.01 10.97
CA ASP A 99 3.40 4.15 11.06
C ASP A 99 3.21 4.92 12.38
N GLN A 100 2.79 6.19 12.32
CA GLN A 100 2.56 7.04 13.50
C GLN A 100 1.14 6.93 14.09
N LYS A 101 0.24 6.14 13.48
CA LYS A 101 -1.16 6.04 13.88
C LYS A 101 -1.43 4.71 14.59
N PHE A 102 -2.09 4.77 15.75
CA PHE A 102 -2.58 3.59 16.45
C PHE A 102 -4.08 3.40 16.23
N LEU A 103 -4.46 2.21 15.78
CA LEU A 103 -5.84 1.79 15.48
C LEU A 103 -6.27 0.78 16.53
N HIS A 104 -7.01 1.22 17.55
CA HIS A 104 -7.59 0.32 18.54
C HIS A 104 -8.63 -0.61 17.91
N TYR A 105 -8.68 -1.87 18.36
CA TYR A 105 -9.68 -2.84 17.89
C TYR A 105 -11.11 -2.37 18.10
N LYS A 106 -11.40 -1.64 19.19
CA LYS A 106 -12.72 -1.06 19.46
C LYS A 106 -13.23 -0.09 18.39
N ASN A 107 -12.34 0.49 17.58
CA ASN A 107 -12.70 1.42 16.51
C ASN A 107 -12.93 0.70 15.17
N LEU A 108 -12.63 -0.60 15.12
CA LEU A 108 -12.69 -1.43 13.92
C LEU A 108 -13.92 -2.33 13.99
N LYS A 109 -14.68 -2.36 12.91
CA LYS A 109 -15.92 -3.14 12.82
C LYS A 109 -15.65 -4.59 12.42
N ASN A 110 -14.88 -4.75 11.36
CA ASN A 110 -14.55 -6.05 10.79
C ASN A 110 -13.26 -5.99 9.97
N PHE A 111 -12.74 -7.16 9.64
CA PHE A 111 -11.61 -7.31 8.75
C PHE A 111 -11.84 -8.43 7.73
N TRP A 112 -11.14 -8.38 6.62
CA TRP A 112 -11.05 -9.50 5.67
C TRP A 112 -9.66 -9.54 5.06
N ILE A 113 -9.25 -10.72 4.61
CA ILE A 113 -7.93 -10.92 3.99
C ILE A 113 -8.15 -11.48 2.60
N ILE A 114 -7.63 -10.78 1.59
CA ILE A 114 -7.63 -11.25 0.21
C ILE A 114 -6.28 -11.90 -0.07
N TYR A 115 -6.34 -13.19 -0.38
CA TYR A 115 -5.17 -13.99 -0.75
C TYR A 115 -5.39 -14.64 -2.11
N ASN A 116 -4.84 -14.02 -3.15
CA ASN A 116 -4.86 -14.54 -4.51
C ASN A 116 -3.43 -14.51 -5.09
N PRO A 117 -2.56 -15.47 -4.71
CA PRO A 117 -1.22 -15.55 -5.26
C PRO A 117 -1.26 -15.82 -6.78
N PRO A 118 -0.41 -15.18 -7.61
CA PRO A 118 0.76 -14.38 -7.24
C PRO A 118 0.49 -12.87 -7.07
N ALA A 119 -0.76 -12.41 -7.22
CA ALA A 119 -1.06 -11.01 -7.46
C ALA A 119 -1.53 -10.21 -6.22
N VAL A 120 -2.14 -10.85 -5.21
CA VAL A 120 -2.79 -10.12 -4.11
C VAL A 120 -2.60 -10.82 -2.77
N LYS A 121 -2.12 -10.07 -1.78
CA LYS A 121 -1.95 -10.50 -0.39
C LYS A 121 -2.13 -9.31 0.53
N ARG A 122 -3.39 -8.95 0.83
CA ARG A 122 -3.75 -7.71 1.51
C ARG A 122 -4.76 -7.98 2.64
N LEU A 123 -4.58 -7.27 3.74
CA LEU A 123 -5.50 -7.19 4.86
C LEU A 123 -6.31 -5.91 4.73
N TYR A 124 -7.63 -6.01 4.86
CA TYR A 124 -8.53 -4.87 4.86
C TYR A 124 -9.19 -4.73 6.23
N LEU A 125 -9.29 -3.49 6.69
CA LEU A 125 -9.85 -3.12 7.98
C LEU A 125 -10.94 -2.07 7.77
N ASN A 126 -12.14 -2.36 8.25
CA ASN A 126 -13.24 -1.40 8.22
C ASN A 126 -13.43 -0.77 9.60
N PHE A 127 -13.76 0.51 9.63
CA PHE A 127 -14.04 1.24 10.87
C PHE A 127 -15.51 1.11 11.27
N GLU A 128 -15.78 1.20 12.57
CA GLU A 128 -17.17 1.34 13.05
C GLU A 128 -17.82 2.63 12.54
N ASN A 129 -17.04 3.71 12.44
CA ASN A 129 -17.46 4.95 11.82
C ASN A 129 -17.50 4.82 10.29
N GLY A 130 -18.68 4.59 9.72
CA GLY A 130 -18.87 4.40 8.26
C GLY A 130 -18.49 5.58 7.34
N TRP A 131 -17.99 6.69 7.89
CA TRP A 131 -17.44 7.82 7.14
C TRP A 131 -15.92 7.73 6.97
N LYS A 132 -15.24 6.91 7.78
CA LYS A 132 -13.80 6.70 7.63
C LYS A 132 -13.57 5.72 6.48
N PRO A 133 -12.61 6.02 5.59
CA PRO A 133 -12.24 5.06 4.56
C PRO A 133 -11.67 3.81 5.22
N GLU A 134 -11.95 2.65 4.63
CA GLU A 134 -11.29 1.41 5.01
C GLU A 134 -9.77 1.51 4.80
N VAL A 135 -9.02 0.74 5.58
CA VAL A 135 -7.57 0.69 5.51
C VAL A 135 -7.16 -0.63 4.88
N SER A 136 -6.33 -0.55 3.84
CA SER A 136 -5.77 -1.71 3.15
C SER A 136 -4.26 -1.79 3.45
N ILE A 137 -3.83 -2.94 3.96
CA ILE A 137 -2.46 -3.19 4.42
C ILE A 137 -1.90 -4.39 3.63
N PRO A 138 -0.87 -4.20 2.79
CA PRO A 138 -0.13 -5.31 2.18
C PRO A 138 0.50 -6.19 3.26
N LEU A 139 0.32 -7.51 3.19
CA LEU A 139 0.91 -8.44 4.15
C LEU A 139 2.34 -8.87 3.77
N GLU A 140 2.83 -8.50 2.58
CA GLU A 140 4.18 -8.80 2.09
C GLU A 140 4.61 -10.26 2.33
N ASN A 141 5.61 -10.50 3.19
CA ASN A 141 6.11 -11.83 3.51
C ASN A 141 5.38 -12.54 4.66
N GLN A 142 4.42 -11.88 5.33
CA GLN A 142 3.72 -12.42 6.51
C GLN A 142 2.74 -13.53 6.16
N ASN A 143 2.62 -14.58 6.96
CA ASN A 143 1.67 -15.66 6.68
C ASN A 143 0.22 -15.16 6.87
N PRO A 144 -0.65 -15.13 5.83
CA PRO A 144 -2.02 -14.63 5.96
C PRO A 144 -2.83 -15.38 7.01
N LEU A 145 -2.62 -16.69 7.15
CA LEU A 145 -3.31 -17.53 8.13
C LEU A 145 -2.90 -17.17 9.56
N TYR A 146 -1.61 -16.84 9.76
CA TYR A 146 -1.12 -16.42 11.07
C TYR A 146 -1.75 -15.09 11.50
N ILE A 147 -1.76 -14.11 10.59
CA ILE A 147 -2.38 -12.79 10.82
C ILE A 147 -3.88 -12.93 11.05
N ARG A 148 -4.56 -13.75 10.26
CA ARG A 148 -5.99 -14.08 10.44
C ARG A 148 -6.27 -14.60 11.85
N ASN A 149 -5.49 -15.58 12.31
CA ASN A 149 -5.70 -16.21 13.61
C ASN A 149 -5.51 -15.24 14.78
N ILE A 150 -4.60 -14.26 14.66
CA ILE A 150 -4.46 -13.19 15.67
C ILE A 150 -5.68 -12.28 15.64
N LEU A 151 -6.06 -11.77 14.46
CA LEU A 151 -7.16 -10.80 14.35
C LEU A 151 -8.52 -11.40 14.71
N LEU A 152 -8.75 -12.69 14.46
CA LEU A 152 -9.98 -13.40 14.87
C LEU A 152 -10.21 -13.41 16.39
N GLN A 153 -9.17 -13.20 17.20
CA GLN A 153 -9.32 -13.10 18.67
C GLN A 153 -9.93 -11.78 19.11
N TYR A 154 -9.85 -10.73 18.28
CA TYR A 154 -10.23 -9.36 18.63
C TYR A 154 -11.34 -8.79 17.76
N LEU A 155 -11.45 -9.24 16.50
CA LEU A 155 -12.35 -8.71 15.49
C LEU A 155 -13.12 -9.82 14.79
N ARG A 156 -14.30 -9.47 14.27
CA ARG A 156 -15.08 -10.36 13.40
C ARG A 156 -14.53 -10.30 11.98
N GLU A 157 -14.36 -11.46 11.37
CA GLU A 157 -14.03 -11.56 9.95
C GLU A 157 -15.30 -11.42 9.09
N ASP A 158 -15.23 -10.60 8.06
CA ASP A 158 -16.28 -10.43 7.05
C ASP A 158 -15.92 -11.26 5.81
N ALA A 159 -16.23 -12.55 5.86
CA ALA A 159 -15.90 -13.49 4.80
C ALA A 159 -16.76 -13.32 3.52
N GLU A 160 -17.83 -12.53 3.57
CA GLU A 160 -18.68 -12.26 2.40
C GLU A 160 -18.01 -11.26 1.44
N LYS A 161 -17.11 -10.41 1.94
CA LYS A 161 -16.27 -9.53 1.12
C LYS A 161 -15.13 -10.31 0.46
N THR A 162 -15.47 -10.95 -0.66
CA THR A 162 -14.51 -11.70 -1.50
C THR A 162 -13.91 -10.82 -2.62
N GLU A 163 -14.43 -9.60 -2.80
CA GLU A 163 -14.00 -8.67 -3.83
C GLU A 163 -13.01 -7.65 -3.25
N GLU A 164 -11.94 -7.35 -4.01
CA GLU A 164 -11.13 -6.16 -3.76
C GLU A 164 -12.08 -4.97 -3.66
N SER A 165 -11.84 -4.08 -2.69
CA SER A 165 -12.57 -2.82 -2.60
C SER A 165 -12.66 -2.18 -3.97
N LEU A 166 -13.83 -1.62 -4.32
CA LEU A 166 -14.01 -0.94 -5.60
C LEU A 166 -12.88 0.08 -5.83
N TYR A 167 -12.37 0.70 -4.76
CA TYR A 167 -11.24 1.61 -4.81
C TYR A 167 -9.92 0.93 -5.22
N ASP A 168 -9.63 -0.27 -4.70
CA ASP A 168 -8.43 -1.04 -5.02
C ASP A 168 -8.52 -1.70 -6.42
N SER A 169 -9.72 -2.14 -6.80
CA SER A 169 -9.99 -2.63 -8.17
C SER A 169 -9.77 -1.53 -9.20
N LEU A 170 -10.22 -0.31 -8.88
CA LEU A 170 -10.02 0.86 -9.72
C LEU A 170 -8.55 1.30 -9.75
N SER A 171 -7.85 1.34 -8.61
CA SER A 171 -6.43 1.72 -8.57
C SER A 171 -5.56 0.78 -9.41
N ARG A 172 -5.80 -0.53 -9.32
CA ARG A 172 -5.14 -1.56 -10.13
C ARG A 172 -5.44 -1.42 -11.63
N GLN A 173 -6.70 -1.20 -12.02
CA GLN A 173 -7.05 -1.02 -13.43
C GLN A 173 -6.51 0.30 -14.00
N LEU A 174 -6.47 1.35 -13.18
CA LEU A 174 -6.00 2.68 -13.57
C LEU A 174 -4.47 2.82 -13.47
N LYS A 175 -3.76 1.85 -12.89
CA LYS A 175 -2.32 1.93 -12.58
C LYS A 175 -1.96 3.25 -11.87
N LEU A 176 -2.82 3.65 -10.92
CA LEU A 176 -2.67 4.81 -10.04
C LEU A 176 -2.44 4.31 -8.62
#